data_AF-A0A8S2Q585-F1
#
_entry.id   AF-A0A8S2Q585-F1
#
_cell.length_a   1.000
_cell.length_b   1.000
_cell.length_c   1.000
_cell.angle_alpha   90.00
_cell.angle_beta   90.00
_cell.angle_gamma   90.00
#
_symmetry.space_group_name_H-M   'P 1'
#
loop_
_entity.id
_entity.type
_entity.pdbx_description
1 polymer ?
#
loop_
_entity_poly.entity_id
_entity_poly.type
_entity_poly.pdbx_seq_one_letter_code
_entity_poly.pdbx_strand_id
1 'polypeptide(L)'
;MTLVSEYVLISPLEGTRLWLQVAAAYRREEYDGEDSSSPVDNAIEACSKALENATKLTPTLKSACHYAMLRIYRDLRYADDDGKAFIEKIAKDGDYKTRQDHITVFDQRLLSQWVRDFINEYNERSEDDEISSKLADKFFLPSLEDAMNEKQSSLQCLGDTLTVMKDYQGAVAYWEWIISECESFYSRTIKFIIYDKEKTISQVFNEIQKLEGNSHEYMQRLVTSHVQLARYYIEAGERLNVSTTDTVDYFESATSQCQMAIKLRPQISRDWKPENVELQQLLKETEKKLAEAKTKAEEEEENEDDEDDDDDDEDDDNNED
;
A
#
# COMPACT_ATOMS: atom_id res chain seq x y z
N MET A 1 -2.71 -30.24 9.75
CA MET A 1 -2.90 -29.94 8.31
C MET A 1 -1.61 -30.26 7.58
N THR A 2 -1.56 -31.37 6.83
CA THR A 2 -0.44 -31.71 5.96
C THR A 2 -0.55 -30.80 4.73
N LEU A 3 0.24 -29.73 4.69
CA LEU A 3 0.20 -28.73 3.62
C LEU A 3 0.50 -29.37 2.26
N VAL A 4 -0.26 -28.96 1.25
CA VAL A 4 -0.15 -29.31 -0.18
C VAL A 4 1.26 -29.06 -0.78
N SER A 5 2.17 -28.48 -0.01
CA SER A 5 3.57 -28.20 -0.37
C SER A 5 4.42 -29.44 -0.69
N GLU A 6 4.01 -30.65 -0.28
CA GLU A 6 4.80 -31.86 -0.54
C GLU A 6 4.58 -32.48 -1.94
N TYR A 7 3.54 -32.08 -2.68
CA TYR A 7 3.14 -32.75 -3.93
C TYR A 7 3.11 -31.86 -5.18
N VAL A 8 3.31 -30.55 -5.04
CA VAL A 8 3.37 -29.63 -6.18
C VAL A 8 4.66 -28.84 -6.10
N LEU A 9 5.50 -28.94 -7.12
CA LEU A 9 6.64 -28.05 -7.32
C LEU A 9 6.12 -26.64 -7.62
N ILE A 10 5.81 -25.89 -6.56
CA ILE A 10 5.43 -24.49 -6.66
C ILE A 10 6.71 -23.68 -6.94
N SER A 11 6.69 -22.84 -7.98
CA SER A 11 7.84 -21.96 -8.26
C SER A 11 8.08 -21.00 -7.09
N PRO A 12 9.30 -20.57 -6.79
CA PRO A 12 9.53 -19.68 -5.65
C PRO A 12 8.77 -18.34 -5.74
N LEU A 13 8.51 -17.84 -6.96
CA LEU A 13 7.66 -16.66 -7.20
C LEU A 13 6.22 -16.93 -6.78
N GLU A 14 5.68 -18.07 -7.23
CA GLU A 14 4.32 -18.50 -6.90
C GLU A 14 4.18 -18.78 -5.39
N GLY A 15 5.21 -19.36 -4.76
CA GLY A 15 5.25 -19.57 -3.32
C GLY A 15 5.26 -18.25 -2.55
N THR A 16 6.07 -17.28 -2.98
CA THR A 16 6.10 -15.93 -2.37
C THR A 16 4.74 -15.25 -2.49
N ARG A 17 4.13 -15.31 -3.67
CA ARG A 17 2.77 -14.80 -3.92
C ARG A 17 1.75 -15.42 -2.96
N LEU A 18 1.68 -16.74 -2.91
CA LEU A 18 0.71 -17.45 -2.06
C LEU A 18 0.87 -17.06 -0.60
N TRP A 19 2.10 -16.98 -0.09
CA TRP A 19 2.35 -16.60 1.29
C TRP A 19 2.00 -15.14 1.61
N LEU A 20 2.22 -14.21 0.69
CA LEU A 20 1.75 -12.83 0.88
C LEU A 20 0.22 -12.71 0.81
N GLN A 21 -0.44 -13.52 -0.02
CA GLN A 21 -1.89 -13.59 -0.03
C GLN A 21 -2.46 -14.14 1.29
N VAL A 22 -1.84 -15.19 1.84
CA VAL A 22 -2.19 -15.73 3.16
C VAL A 22 -1.97 -14.66 4.23
N ALA A 23 -0.83 -13.96 4.20
CA ALA A 23 -0.55 -12.89 5.14
C ALA A 23 -1.57 -11.75 5.06
N ALA A 24 -2.02 -11.38 3.86
CA ALA A 24 -3.05 -10.35 3.65
C ALA A 24 -4.44 -10.81 4.11
N ALA A 25 -4.79 -12.08 3.90
CA ALA A 25 -6.07 -12.64 4.32
C ALA A 25 -6.23 -12.57 5.85
N TYR A 26 -5.20 -12.95 6.61
CA TYR A 26 -5.21 -12.88 8.07
C TYR A 26 -5.25 -11.44 8.63
N ARG A 27 -5.01 -10.40 7.82
CA ARG A 27 -5.20 -9.00 8.26
C ARG A 27 -6.63 -8.50 8.14
N ARG A 28 -7.44 -9.14 7.28
CA ARG A 28 -8.82 -8.70 7.00
C ARG A 28 -9.83 -9.23 8.00
N GLU A 29 -9.49 -10.26 8.78
CA GLU A 29 -10.35 -10.75 9.84
C GLU A 29 -10.37 -9.68 10.96
N GLU A 30 -11.46 -8.92 11.03
CA GLU A 30 -11.70 -7.94 12.09
C GLU A 30 -11.79 -8.65 13.46
N TYR A 31 -11.26 -7.94 14.46
CA TYR A 31 -10.99 -8.44 15.80
C TYR A 31 -12.27 -8.49 16.66
N ASP A 32 -12.96 -9.62 16.69
CA ASP A 32 -14.18 -9.80 17.51
C ASP A 32 -14.00 -10.63 18.80
N GLY A 33 -12.77 -10.86 19.30
CA GLY A 33 -12.59 -11.67 20.51
C GLY A 33 -11.34 -11.41 21.36
N GLU A 34 -11.45 -11.67 22.67
CA GLU A 34 -10.42 -11.44 23.71
C GLU A 34 -9.21 -12.41 23.65
N ASP A 35 -9.15 -13.35 22.70
CA ASP A 35 -8.06 -14.35 22.55
C ASP A 35 -7.30 -14.20 21.19
N SER A 36 -7.03 -12.96 20.80
CA SER A 36 -6.79 -12.53 19.40
C SER A 36 -5.34 -12.45 18.90
N SER A 37 -4.38 -13.16 19.49
CA SER A 37 -2.99 -13.16 18.98
C SER A 37 -2.78 -14.00 17.70
N SER A 38 -3.64 -15.00 17.47
CA SER A 38 -3.49 -16.03 16.44
C SER A 38 -3.47 -15.52 14.98
N PRO A 39 -4.37 -14.62 14.52
CA PRO A 39 -4.37 -14.18 13.13
C PRO A 39 -3.09 -13.41 12.75
N VAL A 40 -2.57 -12.58 13.65
CA VAL A 40 -1.34 -11.83 13.39
C VAL A 40 -0.11 -12.72 13.40
N ASP A 41 -0.01 -13.67 14.33
CA ASP A 41 1.09 -14.64 14.32
C ASP A 41 1.09 -15.45 13.02
N ASN A 42 -0.09 -15.83 12.51
CA ASN A 42 -0.23 -16.49 11.22
C ASN A 42 0.18 -15.58 10.05
N ALA A 43 -0.14 -14.29 10.10
CA ALA A 43 0.28 -13.32 9.09
C ALA A 43 1.81 -13.11 9.08
N ILE A 44 2.44 -13.04 10.25
CA ILE A 44 3.90 -12.93 10.43
C ILE A 44 4.59 -14.21 9.95
N GLU A 45 4.07 -15.38 10.31
CA GLU A 45 4.60 -16.67 9.85
C GLU A 45 4.52 -16.78 8.32
N ALA A 46 3.39 -16.38 7.74
CA ALA A 46 3.20 -16.35 6.30
C ALA A 46 4.20 -15.39 5.61
N CYS A 47 4.36 -14.16 6.10
CA CYS A 47 5.36 -13.22 5.59
C CYS A 47 6.80 -13.74 5.74
N SER A 48 7.11 -14.46 6.82
CA SER A 48 8.43 -15.07 7.05
C SER A 48 8.72 -16.15 6.01
N LYS A 49 7.75 -17.01 5.71
CA LYS A 49 7.85 -18.03 4.64
C LYS A 49 7.94 -17.40 3.25
N ALA A 50 7.21 -16.30 3.00
CA ALA A 50 7.33 -15.52 1.77
C ALA A 50 8.76 -15.00 1.61
N LEU A 51 9.33 -14.43 2.67
CA LEU A 51 10.68 -13.89 2.67
C LEU A 51 11.73 -14.98 2.41
N GLU A 52 11.62 -16.14 3.05
CA GLU A 52 12.51 -17.29 2.81
C GLU A 52 12.53 -17.72 1.34
N ASN A 53 11.36 -17.72 0.67
CA ASN A 53 11.26 -18.00 -0.76
C ASN A 53 11.84 -16.87 -1.62
N ALA A 54 11.60 -15.61 -1.22
CA ALA A 54 12.04 -14.42 -1.95
C ALA A 54 13.57 -14.23 -1.92
N THR A 55 14.26 -14.66 -0.85
CA THR A 55 15.74 -14.56 -0.74
C THR A 55 16.49 -15.23 -1.89
N LYS A 56 15.84 -16.10 -2.67
CA LYS A 56 16.41 -16.84 -3.81
C LYS A 56 16.11 -16.22 -5.17
N LEU A 57 15.34 -15.12 -5.25
CA LEU A 57 14.77 -14.61 -6.50
C LEU A 57 15.33 -13.25 -6.92
N THR A 58 14.78 -12.16 -6.38
CA THR A 58 15.16 -10.80 -6.75
C THR A 58 15.13 -9.87 -5.54
N PRO A 59 15.96 -8.80 -5.54
CA PRO A 59 15.92 -7.79 -4.49
C PRO A 59 14.55 -7.11 -4.35
N THR A 60 13.84 -6.86 -5.44
CA THR A 60 12.50 -6.24 -5.42
C THR A 60 11.47 -7.12 -4.70
N LEU A 61 11.49 -8.44 -4.92
CA LEU A 61 10.62 -9.37 -4.20
C LEU A 61 10.95 -9.43 -2.71
N LYS A 62 12.25 -9.43 -2.36
CA LYS A 62 12.70 -9.38 -0.97
C LYS A 62 12.21 -8.10 -0.29
N SER A 63 12.35 -6.96 -0.96
CA SER A 63 11.85 -5.65 -0.50
C SER A 63 10.34 -5.64 -0.30
N ALA A 64 9.58 -6.33 -1.15
CA ALA A 64 8.14 -6.46 -0.99
C ALA A 64 7.73 -7.28 0.23
N CYS A 65 8.45 -8.36 0.51
CA CYS A 65 8.23 -9.12 1.73
C CYS A 65 8.58 -8.29 2.97
N HIS A 66 9.68 -7.53 2.94
CA HIS A 66 10.02 -6.62 4.04
C HIS A 66 8.95 -5.55 4.24
N TYR A 67 8.47 -4.91 3.16
CA TYR A 67 7.40 -3.94 3.22
C TYR A 67 6.13 -4.52 3.85
N ALA A 68 5.67 -5.67 3.35
CA ALA A 68 4.49 -6.34 3.85
C ALA A 68 4.60 -6.64 5.35
N MET A 69 5.78 -7.10 5.82
CA MET A 69 6.02 -7.42 7.22
C MET A 69 6.12 -6.18 8.11
N LEU A 70 6.83 -5.13 7.68
CA LEU A 70 6.85 -3.83 8.37
C LEU A 70 5.44 -3.27 8.55
N ARG A 71 4.58 -3.51 7.54
CA ARG A 71 3.19 -3.11 7.61
C ARG A 71 2.34 -3.92 8.57
N ILE A 72 2.59 -5.21 8.72
CA ILE A 72 1.92 -6.00 9.77
C ILE A 72 2.27 -5.41 11.13
N TYR A 73 3.55 -5.17 11.40
CA TYR A 73 3.97 -4.60 12.66
C TYR A 73 3.35 -3.21 12.88
N ARG A 74 3.45 -2.29 11.91
CA ARG A 74 2.85 -0.96 12.09
C ARG A 74 1.33 -0.98 12.29
N ASP A 75 0.59 -1.77 11.49
CA ASP A 75 -0.87 -1.70 11.46
C ASP A 75 -1.53 -2.62 12.52
N LEU A 76 -0.88 -3.71 12.95
CA LEU A 76 -1.52 -4.78 13.75
C LEU A 76 -0.82 -5.10 15.09
N ARG A 77 0.46 -4.74 15.26
CA ARG A 77 1.19 -4.99 16.52
C ARG A 77 2.10 -3.82 16.85
N TYR A 78 1.63 -2.97 17.75
CA TYR A 78 2.44 -1.93 18.37
C TYR A 78 3.87 -2.41 18.59
N ALA A 79 4.82 -1.63 18.09
CA ALA A 79 6.20 -2.03 17.91
C ALA A 79 6.76 -2.81 19.11
N ASP A 80 6.95 -4.13 18.91
CA ASP A 80 7.29 -5.11 19.94
C ASP A 80 8.69 -5.72 19.70
N ASP A 81 9.13 -6.60 20.61
CA ASP A 81 10.46 -7.19 20.58
C ASP A 81 10.69 -8.08 19.35
N ASP A 82 9.63 -8.70 18.82
CA ASP A 82 9.69 -9.49 17.59
C ASP A 82 9.90 -8.58 16.36
N GLY A 83 9.19 -7.46 16.30
CA GLY A 83 9.42 -6.42 15.30
C GLY A 83 10.82 -5.83 15.40
N LYS A 84 11.33 -5.58 16.61
CA LYS A 84 12.73 -5.18 16.84
C LYS A 84 13.72 -6.20 16.29
N ALA A 85 13.55 -7.48 16.63
CA ALA A 85 14.40 -8.56 16.14
C ALA A 85 14.37 -8.64 14.60
N PHE A 86 13.21 -8.38 13.99
CA PHE A 86 13.08 -8.29 12.55
C PHE A 86 13.84 -7.10 11.96
N ILE A 87 13.71 -5.88 12.52
CA ILE A 87 14.48 -4.71 12.08
C ILE A 87 15.98 -4.97 12.16
N GLU A 88 16.44 -5.56 13.26
CA GLU A 88 17.85 -5.95 13.41
C GLU A 88 18.29 -6.95 12.35
N LYS A 89 17.43 -7.90 11.99
CA LYS A 89 17.68 -8.86 10.92
C LYS A 89 17.78 -8.16 9.56
N ILE A 90 16.84 -7.27 9.22
CA ILE A 90 16.89 -6.47 7.98
C ILE A 90 18.21 -5.68 7.90
N ALA A 91 18.63 -5.08 9.02
CA ALA A 91 19.87 -4.31 9.10
C ALA A 91 21.15 -5.15 9.00
N LYS A 92 21.10 -6.44 9.37
CA LYS A 92 22.20 -7.42 9.26
C LYS A 92 22.27 -8.04 7.86
N ASP A 93 21.13 -8.28 7.24
CA ASP A 93 20.95 -8.76 5.87
C ASP A 93 21.42 -7.75 4.79
N GLY A 94 21.95 -6.60 5.24
CA GLY A 94 21.99 -5.34 4.52
C GLY A 94 22.51 -5.39 3.08
N ASP A 95 21.71 -4.80 2.19
CA ASP A 95 22.19 -4.16 0.96
C ASP A 95 21.35 -2.92 0.58
N TYR A 96 20.64 -2.32 1.54
CA TYR A 96 19.89 -1.06 1.32
C TYR A 96 20.79 0.15 1.06
N LYS A 97 22.07 0.09 1.46
CA LYS A 97 23.07 1.13 1.18
C LYS A 97 23.90 0.87 -0.09
N THR A 98 23.91 -0.36 -0.63
CA THR A 98 25.02 -0.82 -1.49
C THR A 98 24.60 -1.47 -2.81
N ARG A 99 23.31 -1.73 -3.07
CA ARG A 99 22.84 -2.19 -4.39
C ARG A 99 21.85 -1.21 -5.01
N GLN A 100 22.39 -0.14 -5.59
CA GLN A 100 21.65 0.84 -6.39
C GLN A 100 21.01 0.26 -7.66
N ASP A 101 21.35 -0.98 -8.04
CA ASP A 101 20.99 -1.51 -9.37
C ASP A 101 19.64 -2.25 -9.43
N HIS A 102 18.94 -2.43 -8.31
CA HIS A 102 17.84 -3.41 -8.24
C HIS A 102 16.54 -2.96 -7.58
N ILE A 103 16.53 -1.85 -6.84
CA ILE A 103 15.31 -1.24 -6.28
C ILE A 103 15.40 0.26 -6.44
N THR A 104 14.28 0.91 -6.76
CA THR A 104 14.26 2.35 -7.03
C THR A 104 14.61 3.13 -5.77
N VAL A 105 15.10 4.35 -5.93
CA VAL A 105 15.41 5.25 -4.83
C VAL A 105 14.16 5.55 -3.99
N PHE A 106 12.97 5.58 -4.61
CA PHE A 106 11.69 5.71 -3.90
C PHE A 106 11.37 4.49 -3.03
N ASP A 107 11.57 3.27 -3.55
CA ASP A 107 11.37 2.03 -2.78
C ASP A 107 12.30 1.99 -1.55
N GLN A 108 13.56 2.39 -1.74
CA GLN A 108 14.56 2.47 -0.66
C GLN A 108 14.16 3.50 0.40
N ARG A 109 13.70 4.68 -0.03
CA ARG A 109 13.26 5.75 0.85
C ARG A 109 12.05 5.31 1.68
N LEU A 110 11.05 4.71 1.04
CA LEU A 110 9.86 4.17 1.72
C LEU A 110 10.25 3.15 2.79
N LEU A 111 11.01 2.12 2.42
CA LEU A 111 11.42 1.07 3.35
C LEU A 111 12.22 1.64 4.53
N SER A 112 13.12 2.58 4.26
CA SER A 112 13.90 3.24 5.30
C SER A 112 13.05 4.12 6.21
N GLN A 113 12.02 4.79 5.66
CA GLN A 113 11.10 5.60 6.45
C GLN A 113 10.26 4.72 7.38
N TRP A 114 9.69 3.64 6.87
CA TRP A 114 8.88 2.72 7.68
C TRP A 114 9.68 2.07 8.80
N VAL A 115 10.93 1.69 8.54
CA VAL A 115 11.82 1.18 9.58
C VAL A 115 12.08 2.25 10.65
N ARG A 116 12.33 3.50 10.24
CA ARG A 116 12.55 4.60 11.18
C ARG A 116 11.31 4.91 12.02
N ASP A 117 10.13 4.92 11.40
CA ASP A 117 8.86 5.15 12.09
C ASP A 117 8.62 4.04 13.12
N PHE A 118 8.86 2.78 12.75
CA PHE A 118 8.81 1.65 13.69
C PHE A 118 9.79 1.83 14.85
N ILE A 119 11.06 2.19 14.57
CA ILE A 119 12.08 2.40 15.62
C ILE A 119 11.66 3.50 16.58
N ASN A 120 11.14 4.61 16.07
CA ASN A 120 10.69 5.72 16.90
C ASN A 120 9.52 5.27 17.78
N GLU A 121 8.51 4.63 17.21
CA GLU A 121 7.35 4.14 17.95
C GLU A 121 7.73 3.10 19.01
N TYR A 122 8.66 2.19 18.69
CA TYR A 122 9.20 1.20 19.63
C TYR A 122 9.91 1.90 20.80
N ASN A 123 10.83 2.83 20.50
CA ASN A 123 11.63 3.52 21.51
C ASN A 123 10.80 4.46 22.40
N GLU A 124 9.71 5.04 21.86
CA GLU A 124 8.78 5.85 22.67
C GLU A 124 8.03 5.00 23.71
N ARG A 125 7.90 3.69 23.47
CA ARG A 125 7.14 2.76 24.32
C ARG A 125 8.02 1.89 25.21
N SER A 126 9.25 1.60 24.79
CA SER A 126 10.19 0.76 25.52
C SER A 126 10.89 1.56 26.62
N GLU A 127 10.69 1.18 27.89
CA GLU A 127 11.31 1.86 29.03
C GLU A 127 12.78 1.47 29.23
N ASP A 128 13.17 0.25 28.79
CA ASP A 128 14.46 -0.36 29.17
C ASP A 128 15.30 -0.88 27.99
N ASP A 129 14.74 -1.08 26.80
CA ASP A 129 15.43 -1.82 25.72
C ASP A 129 15.33 -1.14 24.34
N GLU A 130 15.76 0.11 24.22
CA GLU A 130 15.73 0.88 22.98
C GLU A 130 16.51 0.24 21.83
N ILE A 131 15.95 0.37 20.61
CA ILE A 131 16.70 0.15 19.39
C ILE A 131 17.75 1.25 19.24
N SER A 132 19.01 0.84 19.18
CA SER A 132 20.15 1.74 19.05
C SER A 132 20.02 2.70 17.86
N SER A 133 20.28 3.98 18.10
CA SER A 133 20.36 5.00 17.04
C SER A 133 21.35 4.65 15.92
N LYS A 134 22.42 3.91 16.24
CA LYS A 134 23.39 3.40 15.23
C LYS A 134 22.77 2.40 14.26
N LEU A 135 21.72 1.69 14.66
CA LEU A 135 20.96 0.80 13.79
C LEU A 135 20.07 1.63 12.86
N ALA A 136 19.38 2.65 13.37
CA ALA A 136 18.58 3.58 12.57
C ALA A 136 19.42 4.28 11.49
N ASP A 137 20.68 4.62 11.78
CA ASP A 137 21.64 5.21 10.83
C ASP A 137 22.01 4.29 9.65
N LYS A 138 21.73 2.98 9.75
CA LYS A 138 21.89 2.04 8.63
C LYS A 138 20.79 2.21 7.59
N PHE A 139 19.61 2.67 8.00
CA PHE A 139 18.48 2.97 7.14
C PHE A 139 18.56 4.43 6.69
N PHE A 140 19.43 4.66 5.70
CA PHE A 140 19.59 5.98 5.08
C PHE A 140 18.34 6.31 4.26
N LEU A 141 17.80 7.51 4.44
CA LEU A 141 16.78 8.05 3.56
C LEU A 141 17.47 8.74 2.39
N PRO A 142 17.42 8.19 1.16
CA PRO A 142 17.89 8.92 0.00
C PRO A 142 17.23 10.28 -0.11
N SER A 143 17.97 11.26 -0.63
CA SER A 143 17.39 12.58 -0.84
C SER A 143 16.27 12.47 -1.86
N LEU A 144 15.24 13.29 -1.72
CA LEU A 144 14.17 13.26 -2.70
C LEU A 144 14.65 13.78 -4.06
N GLU A 145 15.66 14.64 -4.08
CA GLU A 145 16.31 15.07 -5.31
C GLU A 145 16.96 13.90 -6.05
N ASP A 146 17.61 12.97 -5.35
CA ASP A 146 18.11 11.72 -5.95
C ASP A 146 16.97 10.87 -6.52
N ALA A 147 15.85 10.79 -5.79
CA ALA A 147 14.67 10.03 -6.20
C ALA A 147 14.00 10.63 -7.45
N MET A 148 14.01 11.96 -7.56
CA MET A 148 13.48 12.70 -8.70
C MET A 148 14.40 12.60 -9.92
N ASN A 149 15.71 12.58 -9.73
CA ASN A 149 16.69 12.53 -10.82
C ASN A 149 16.89 11.11 -11.38
N GLU A 150 16.38 10.09 -10.68
CA GLU A 150 16.45 8.70 -11.11
C GLU A 150 15.55 8.47 -12.33
N LYS A 151 16.16 8.47 -13.53
CA LYS A 151 15.47 8.08 -14.76
C LYS A 151 15.09 6.60 -14.72
N GLN A 152 13.82 6.30 -14.47
CA GLN A 152 13.27 4.94 -14.58
C GLN A 152 13.26 4.49 -16.04
N SER A 153 14.32 3.85 -16.50
CA SER A 153 14.36 3.28 -17.85
C SER A 153 13.92 1.82 -17.93
N SER A 154 13.87 1.01 -16.85
CA SER A 154 13.37 -0.37 -16.98
C SER A 154 13.15 -1.22 -15.70
N LEU A 155 12.99 -0.68 -14.49
CA LEU A 155 12.88 -1.52 -13.30
C LEU A 155 11.48 -1.49 -12.69
N GLN A 156 10.89 -2.69 -12.61
CA GLN A 156 9.67 -3.00 -11.88
C GLN A 156 9.75 -2.42 -10.46
N CYS A 157 8.80 -1.56 -10.09
CA CYS A 157 8.79 -0.95 -8.76
C CYS A 157 8.14 -1.88 -7.71
N LEU A 158 8.27 -1.53 -6.43
CA LEU A 158 7.67 -2.30 -5.35
C LEU A 158 6.14 -2.38 -5.50
N GLY A 159 5.47 -1.29 -5.85
CA GLY A 159 4.01 -1.26 -6.08
C GLY A 159 3.55 -2.24 -7.17
N ASP A 160 4.24 -2.27 -8.31
CA ASP A 160 3.95 -3.25 -9.38
C ASP A 160 4.17 -4.68 -8.91
N THR A 161 5.20 -4.91 -8.10
CA THR A 161 5.52 -6.23 -7.57
C THR A 161 4.46 -6.71 -6.60
N LEU A 162 4.00 -5.86 -5.67
CA LEU A 162 2.91 -6.16 -4.74
C LEU A 162 1.61 -6.53 -5.48
N THR A 163 1.35 -5.85 -6.59
CA THR A 163 0.23 -6.16 -7.49
C THR A 163 0.35 -7.55 -8.10
N VAL A 164 1.50 -7.87 -8.69
CA VAL A 164 1.76 -9.20 -9.27
C VAL A 164 1.60 -10.30 -8.21
N MET A 165 1.95 -10.00 -6.97
CA MET A 165 1.78 -10.88 -5.81
C MET A 165 0.38 -10.83 -5.19
N LYS A 166 -0.56 -10.06 -5.75
CA LYS A 166 -1.94 -9.95 -5.29
C LYS A 166 -2.08 -9.44 -3.84
N ASP A 167 -1.10 -8.70 -3.33
CA ASP A 167 -1.18 -7.96 -2.07
C ASP A 167 -1.73 -6.55 -2.33
N TYR A 168 -3.05 -6.46 -2.54
CA TYR A 168 -3.71 -5.20 -2.92
C TYR A 168 -3.64 -4.15 -1.84
N GLN A 169 -3.83 -4.54 -0.58
CA GLN A 169 -3.74 -3.60 0.52
C GLN A 169 -2.31 -3.05 0.64
N GLY A 170 -1.30 -3.90 0.44
CA GLY A 170 0.10 -3.47 0.41
C GLY A 170 0.36 -2.50 -0.73
N ALA A 171 -0.16 -2.79 -1.93
CA ALA A 171 -0.05 -1.88 -3.07
C ALA A 171 -0.74 -0.54 -2.80
N VAL A 172 -1.94 -0.53 -2.23
CA VAL A 172 -2.67 0.70 -1.86
C VAL A 172 -1.84 1.55 -0.90
N ALA A 173 -1.43 0.97 0.24
CA ALA A 173 -0.64 1.68 1.25
C ALA A 173 0.70 2.19 0.69
N TYR A 174 1.30 1.46 -0.26
CA TYR A 174 2.51 1.88 -0.97
C TYR A 174 2.24 3.15 -1.79
N TRP A 175 1.21 3.14 -2.64
CA TRP A 175 0.93 4.26 -3.55
C TRP A 175 0.39 5.49 -2.82
N GLU A 176 -0.39 5.32 -1.76
CA GLU A 176 -0.85 6.42 -0.90
C GLU A 176 0.32 7.12 -0.22
N TRP A 177 1.32 6.37 0.27
CA TRP A 177 2.53 6.98 0.83
C TRP A 177 3.30 7.77 -0.21
N ILE A 178 3.47 7.22 -1.42
CA ILE A 178 4.14 7.93 -2.53
C ILE A 178 3.39 9.23 -2.84
N ILE A 179 2.06 9.20 -2.90
CA ILE A 179 1.21 10.38 -3.09
C ILE A 179 1.39 11.40 -1.96
N SER A 180 1.53 10.96 -0.71
CA SER A 180 1.73 11.86 0.43
C SER A 180 3.12 12.52 0.42
N GLU A 181 4.19 11.76 0.13
CA GLU A 181 5.55 12.30 0.05
C GLU A 181 5.70 13.28 -1.11
N CYS A 182 5.36 12.80 -2.32
CA CYS A 182 4.40 13.46 -3.19
C CYS A 182 4.04 14.94 -2.89
N GLU A 183 2.88 15.12 -2.28
CA GLU A 183 2.32 16.43 -1.97
C GLU A 183 3.16 17.22 -0.95
N SER A 184 3.78 16.53 0.01
CA SER A 184 4.50 17.19 1.11
C SER A 184 5.83 17.84 0.68
N PHE A 185 6.52 17.25 -0.31
CA PHE A 185 7.84 17.70 -0.73
C PHE A 185 7.84 19.14 -1.23
N TYR A 186 6.95 19.50 -2.15
CA TYR A 186 6.93 20.87 -2.69
C TYR A 186 6.75 21.90 -1.60
N SER A 187 5.82 21.64 -0.68
CA SER A 187 5.53 22.53 0.43
C SER A 187 6.77 22.71 1.33
N ARG A 188 7.49 21.63 1.63
CA ARG A 188 8.70 21.67 2.47
C ARG A 188 9.89 22.31 1.76
N THR A 189 10.15 21.92 0.52
CA THR A 189 11.31 22.36 -0.27
C THR A 189 11.21 23.84 -0.64
N ILE A 190 10.04 24.31 -1.06
CA ILE A 190 9.82 25.74 -1.36
C ILE A 190 10.02 26.57 -0.10
N LYS A 191 9.48 26.14 1.05
CA LYS A 191 9.72 26.84 2.33
C LYS A 191 11.20 26.88 2.67
N PHE A 192 11.91 25.76 2.56
CA PHE A 192 13.34 25.71 2.88
C PHE A 192 14.16 26.66 2.01
N ILE A 193 13.90 26.70 0.70
CA ILE A 193 14.60 27.58 -0.24
C ILE A 193 14.31 29.06 0.04
N ILE A 194 13.07 29.41 0.38
CA ILE A 194 12.67 30.80 0.67
C ILE A 194 13.26 31.30 1.99
N TYR A 195 13.36 30.44 3.00
CA TYR A 195 13.80 30.82 4.35
C TYR A 195 15.31 30.68 4.59
N ASP A 196 16.07 30.19 3.61
CA ASP A 196 17.52 30.13 3.68
C ASP A 196 18.14 31.54 3.59
N LYS A 197 18.61 32.03 4.75
CA LYS A 197 19.18 33.37 4.89
C LYS A 197 20.55 33.53 4.24
N GLU A 198 21.21 32.43 3.87
CA GLU A 198 22.55 32.44 3.29
C GLU A 198 22.51 32.52 1.76
N LYS A 199 21.36 32.27 1.14
CA LYS A 199 21.18 32.33 -0.31
C LYS A 199 20.86 33.73 -0.79
N THR A 200 21.54 34.14 -1.85
CA THR A 200 21.16 35.34 -2.61
C THR A 200 19.86 35.09 -3.38
N ILE A 201 19.11 36.16 -3.67
CA ILE A 201 17.88 36.08 -4.47
C ILE A 201 18.11 35.34 -5.80
N SER A 202 19.24 35.57 -6.49
CA SER A 202 19.57 34.87 -7.74
C SER A 202 19.82 33.37 -7.56
N GLN A 203 20.39 32.94 -6.43
CA GLN A 203 20.55 31.51 -6.12
C GLN A 203 19.20 30.86 -5.82
N VAL A 204 18.35 31.53 -5.04
CA VAL A 204 16.96 31.12 -4.77
C VAL A 204 16.19 30.94 -6.10
N PHE A 205 16.26 31.93 -7.01
CA PHE A 205 15.60 31.85 -8.32
C PHE A 205 16.11 30.69 -9.19
N ASN A 206 17.42 30.48 -9.25
CA ASN A 206 17.99 29.37 -10.04
C ASN A 206 17.59 28.00 -9.48
N GLU A 207 17.46 27.85 -8.16
CA GLU A 207 16.97 26.62 -7.54
C GLU A 207 15.48 26.40 -7.78
N ILE A 208 14.67 27.46 -7.69
CA ILE A 208 13.23 27.39 -8.06
C ILE A 208 13.09 26.95 -9.52
N GLN A 209 13.89 27.50 -10.45
CA GLN A 209 13.84 27.07 -11.86
C GLN A 209 14.27 25.61 -12.08
N LYS A 210 15.24 25.10 -11.32
CA LYS A 210 15.58 23.67 -11.36
C LYS A 210 14.43 22.81 -10.84
N LEU A 211 13.77 23.25 -9.77
CA LEU A 211 12.58 22.60 -9.25
C LEU A 211 11.42 22.62 -10.25
N GLU A 212 11.28 23.66 -11.07
CA GLU A 212 10.28 23.69 -12.15
C GLU A 212 10.54 22.64 -13.24
N GLY A 213 11.81 22.30 -13.52
CA GLY A 213 12.14 21.19 -14.42
C GLY A 213 11.82 19.84 -13.79
N ASN A 214 12.24 19.64 -12.55
CA ASN A 214 11.98 18.42 -11.80
C ASN A 214 10.49 18.28 -11.43
N SER A 215 9.75 19.39 -11.42
CA SER A 215 8.35 19.39 -11.03
C SER A 215 7.46 18.69 -12.05
N HIS A 216 7.84 18.79 -13.33
CA HIS A 216 7.17 18.08 -14.40
C HIS A 216 7.27 16.56 -14.22
N GLU A 217 8.48 16.05 -14.01
CA GLU A 217 8.71 14.61 -13.78
C GLU A 217 7.98 14.13 -12.51
N TYR A 218 7.98 14.97 -11.49
CA TYR A 218 7.33 14.66 -10.23
C TYR A 218 5.81 14.66 -10.31
N MET A 219 5.22 15.64 -10.98
CA MET A 219 3.79 15.68 -11.25
C MET A 219 3.37 14.51 -12.16
N GLN A 220 4.23 14.13 -13.11
CA GLN A 220 4.03 12.92 -13.90
C GLN A 220 3.99 11.68 -13.02
N ARG A 221 4.93 11.52 -12.08
CA ARG A 221 4.92 10.40 -11.12
C ARG A 221 3.68 10.40 -10.23
N LEU A 222 3.26 11.57 -9.74
CA LEU A 222 2.06 11.72 -8.93
C LEU A 222 0.82 11.28 -9.72
N VAL A 223 0.68 11.73 -10.98
CA VAL A 223 -0.42 11.29 -11.86
C VAL A 223 -0.34 9.79 -12.11
N THR A 224 0.82 9.24 -12.46
CA THR A 224 0.99 7.80 -12.66
C THR A 224 0.60 7.02 -11.41
N SER A 225 0.99 7.48 -10.22
CA SER A 225 0.65 6.83 -8.94
C SER A 225 -0.85 6.80 -8.69
N HIS A 226 -1.56 7.92 -8.91
CA HIS A 226 -3.02 7.95 -8.84
C HIS A 226 -3.68 7.03 -9.86
N VAL A 227 -3.18 6.96 -11.09
CA VAL A 227 -3.72 6.06 -12.12
C VAL A 227 -3.51 4.60 -11.72
N GLN A 228 -2.34 4.23 -11.21
CA GLN A 228 -2.08 2.88 -10.74
C GLN A 228 -2.98 2.55 -9.54
N LEU A 229 -3.10 3.46 -8.57
CA LEU A 229 -3.99 3.30 -7.42
C LEU A 229 -5.46 3.09 -7.84
N ALA A 230 -5.94 3.85 -8.82
CA ALA A 230 -7.27 3.67 -9.39
C ALA A 230 -7.45 2.27 -10.00
N ARG A 231 -6.49 1.82 -10.82
CA ARG A 231 -6.50 0.48 -11.42
C ARG A 231 -6.55 -0.63 -10.36
N TYR A 232 -5.84 -0.46 -9.24
CA TYR A 232 -5.88 -1.45 -8.16
C TYR A 232 -7.22 -1.49 -7.45
N TYR A 233 -7.81 -0.34 -7.15
CA TYR A 233 -9.13 -0.30 -6.54
C TYR A 233 -10.20 -0.95 -7.44
N ILE A 234 -10.10 -0.79 -8.76
CA ILE A 234 -10.96 -1.50 -9.72
C ILE A 234 -10.75 -3.01 -9.65
N GLU A 235 -9.51 -3.50 -9.70
CA GLU A 235 -9.24 -4.95 -9.64
C GLU A 235 -9.66 -5.55 -8.30
N ALA A 236 -9.48 -4.82 -7.20
CA ALA A 236 -9.93 -5.23 -5.87
C ALA A 236 -11.46 -5.33 -5.80
N GLY A 237 -12.17 -4.32 -6.29
CA GLY A 237 -13.64 -4.32 -6.38
C GLY A 237 -14.19 -5.45 -7.26
N GLU A 238 -13.58 -5.72 -8.41
CA GLU A 238 -14.01 -6.83 -9.30
C GLU A 238 -13.91 -8.23 -8.67
N ARG A 239 -13.05 -8.39 -7.66
CA ARG A 239 -12.88 -9.66 -6.94
C ARG A 239 -13.88 -9.86 -5.83
N LEU A 240 -14.41 -8.77 -5.31
CA LEU A 240 -15.56 -8.82 -4.43
C LEU A 240 -16.75 -9.18 -5.31
N ASN A 241 -17.42 -10.28 -4.98
CA ASN A 241 -18.60 -10.70 -5.72
C ASN A 241 -19.63 -9.56 -5.60
N VAL A 242 -20.20 -9.11 -6.72
CA VAL A 242 -20.90 -7.82 -6.76
C VAL A 242 -22.18 -7.87 -5.93
N SER A 243 -22.11 -7.33 -4.71
CA SER A 243 -23.24 -6.86 -3.89
C SER A 243 -22.87 -6.19 -2.55
N THR A 244 -21.60 -6.24 -2.09
CA THR A 244 -21.23 -5.70 -0.77
C THR A 244 -20.93 -4.20 -0.74
N THR A 245 -21.17 -3.53 0.40
CA THR A 245 -20.75 -2.15 0.70
C THR A 245 -19.27 -1.92 0.41
N ASP A 246 -18.41 -2.89 0.75
CA ASP A 246 -16.98 -2.83 0.43
C ASP A 246 -16.73 -2.64 -1.07
N THR A 247 -17.48 -3.33 -1.92
CA THR A 247 -17.34 -3.25 -3.38
C THR A 247 -17.63 -1.83 -3.88
N VAL A 248 -18.63 -1.16 -3.27
CA VAL A 248 -18.97 0.23 -3.55
C VAL A 248 -17.81 1.14 -3.17
N ASP A 249 -17.27 1.01 -1.95
CA ASP A 249 -16.16 1.83 -1.45
C ASP A 249 -14.90 1.74 -2.33
N TYR A 250 -14.61 0.55 -2.86
CA TYR A 250 -13.51 0.34 -3.81
C TYR A 250 -13.73 1.13 -5.11
N PHE A 251 -14.92 1.08 -5.70
CA PHE A 251 -15.20 1.82 -6.94
C PHE A 251 -15.31 3.34 -6.72
N GLU A 252 -15.77 3.80 -5.56
CA GLU A 252 -15.74 5.21 -5.18
C GLU A 252 -14.30 5.71 -5.05
N SER A 253 -13.46 4.93 -4.38
CA SER A 253 -12.03 5.23 -4.23
C SER A 253 -11.35 5.29 -5.60
N ALA A 254 -11.56 4.30 -6.47
CA ALA A 254 -11.04 4.30 -7.84
C ALA A 254 -11.47 5.56 -8.64
N THR A 255 -12.73 5.94 -8.54
CA THR A 255 -13.29 7.13 -9.19
C THR A 255 -12.58 8.40 -8.71
N SER A 256 -12.43 8.56 -7.39
CA SER A 256 -11.72 9.68 -6.77
C SER A 256 -10.26 9.79 -7.26
N GLN A 257 -9.54 8.66 -7.31
CA GLN A 257 -8.16 8.64 -7.79
C GLN A 257 -8.05 9.01 -9.28
N CYS A 258 -8.94 8.50 -10.13
CA CYS A 258 -9.03 8.89 -11.54
C CYS A 258 -9.26 10.40 -11.71
N GLN A 259 -10.20 10.97 -10.94
CA GLN A 259 -10.49 12.40 -10.96
C GLN A 259 -9.29 13.24 -10.51
N MET A 260 -8.56 12.80 -9.48
CA MET A 260 -7.35 13.48 -9.01
C MET A 260 -6.25 13.46 -10.08
N ALA A 261 -6.01 12.30 -10.70
CA ALA A 261 -5.07 12.17 -11.82
C ALA A 261 -5.43 13.11 -12.98
N ILE A 262 -6.72 13.18 -13.36
CA ILE A 262 -7.22 14.11 -14.38
C ILE A 262 -7.00 15.56 -13.96
N LYS A 263 -7.25 15.93 -12.71
CA LYS A 263 -7.08 17.31 -12.21
C LYS A 263 -5.63 17.77 -12.23
N LEU A 264 -4.70 16.87 -11.96
CA LEU A 264 -3.26 17.15 -11.95
C LEU A 264 -2.69 17.25 -13.38
N ARG A 265 -3.21 16.49 -14.35
CA ARG A 265 -2.75 16.51 -15.76
C ARG A 265 -2.69 17.89 -16.44
N PRO A 266 -3.69 18.78 -16.34
CA PRO A 266 -3.64 20.13 -16.91
C PRO A 266 -2.40 20.93 -16.49
N GLN A 267 -1.84 20.65 -15.32
CA GLN A 267 -0.64 21.34 -14.82
C GLN A 267 0.66 20.87 -15.50
N ILE A 268 0.61 19.79 -16.29
CA ILE A 268 1.77 19.06 -16.85
C ILE A 268 1.86 19.20 -18.39
N SER A 269 0.94 19.93 -19.05
CA SER A 269 1.01 20.40 -20.46
C SER A 269 0.64 19.40 -21.61
N ARG A 270 0.64 19.94 -22.84
CA ARG A 270 -0.14 19.69 -24.07
C ARG A 270 -0.08 18.31 -24.73
N ASP A 271 0.85 17.43 -24.36
CA ASP A 271 1.21 16.24 -25.15
C ASP A 271 0.53 14.94 -24.68
N TRP A 272 -0.08 14.93 -23.50
CA TRP A 272 -0.72 13.75 -22.89
C TRP A 272 -2.12 13.44 -23.40
N LYS A 273 -2.45 13.83 -24.64
CA LYS A 273 -3.80 13.64 -25.19
C LYS A 273 -4.22 12.16 -25.26
N PRO A 274 -3.40 11.21 -25.73
CA PRO A 274 -3.79 9.80 -25.82
C PRO A 274 -4.03 9.16 -24.46
N GLU A 275 -3.11 9.35 -23.51
CA GLU A 275 -3.23 8.78 -22.16
C GLU A 275 -4.38 9.46 -21.39
N ASN A 276 -4.77 10.69 -21.75
CA ASN A 276 -5.91 11.37 -21.14
C ASN A 276 -7.22 10.77 -21.66
N VAL A 277 -7.28 10.42 -22.94
CA VAL A 277 -8.41 9.68 -23.50
C VAL A 277 -8.55 8.31 -22.80
N GLU A 278 -7.44 7.59 -22.61
CA GLU A 278 -7.45 6.31 -21.88
C GLU A 278 -7.94 6.49 -20.43
N LEU A 279 -7.43 7.51 -19.72
CA LEU A 279 -7.84 7.76 -18.34
C LEU A 279 -9.32 8.18 -18.23
N GLN A 280 -9.83 8.94 -19.19
CA GLN A 280 -11.25 9.31 -19.26
C GLN A 280 -12.14 8.09 -19.58
N GLN A 281 -11.63 7.13 -20.35
CA GLN A 281 -12.31 5.85 -20.57
C GLN A 281 -12.33 5.03 -19.29
N LEU A 282 -11.19 4.91 -18.60
CA LEU A 282 -11.08 4.21 -17.32
C LEU A 282 -12.05 4.80 -16.27
N LEU A 283 -12.12 6.13 -16.17
CA LEU A 283 -13.07 6.80 -15.27
C LEU A 283 -14.52 6.40 -15.59
N LYS A 284 -14.94 6.49 -16.86
CA LYS A 284 -16.30 6.13 -17.27
C LYS A 284 -16.64 4.67 -17.00
N GLU A 285 -15.69 3.76 -17.24
CA GLU A 285 -15.87 2.34 -16.95
C GLU A 285 -16.03 2.10 -15.45
N THR A 286 -15.27 2.82 -14.62
CA THR A 286 -15.35 2.74 -13.16
C THR A 286 -16.68 3.30 -12.63
N GLU A 287 -17.12 4.46 -13.13
CA GLU A 287 -18.41 5.05 -12.78
C GLU A 287 -19.57 4.12 -13.11
N LYS A 288 -19.48 3.41 -14.25
CA LYS A 288 -20.47 2.40 -14.61
C LYS A 288 -20.50 1.25 -13.60
N LYS A 289 -19.33 0.70 -13.23
CA LYS A 289 -19.22 -0.38 -12.24
C LYS A 289 -19.71 0.04 -10.86
N LEU A 290 -19.44 1.28 -10.46
CA LEU A 290 -19.96 1.86 -9.23
C LEU A 290 -21.48 1.87 -9.21
N ALA A 291 -22.12 2.31 -10.31
CA ALA A 291 -23.57 2.32 -10.41
C ALA A 291 -24.16 0.90 -10.34
N GLU A 292 -23.56 -0.06 -11.05
CA GLU A 292 -23.97 -1.47 -11.01
C GLU A 292 -23.83 -2.08 -9.60
N ALA A 293 -22.76 -1.75 -8.87
CA ALA A 293 -22.56 -2.22 -7.50
C ALA A 293 -23.59 -1.63 -6.53
N LYS A 294 -23.91 -0.33 -6.66
CA LYS A 294 -24.92 0.34 -5.82
C LYS A 294 -26.32 -0.23 -6.01
N THR A 295 -26.77 -0.41 -7.25
CA THR A 295 -28.10 -0.98 -7.53
C THR A 295 -28.25 -2.38 -6.95
N LYS A 296 -27.21 -3.21 -7.01
CA LYS A 296 -27.27 -4.56 -6.41
C LYS A 296 -27.25 -4.57 -4.89
N ALA A 297 -26.49 -3.67 -4.26
CA ALA A 297 -26.48 -3.55 -2.80
C ALA A 297 -27.86 -3.11 -2.28
N GLU A 298 -28.51 -2.18 -2.97
CA GLU A 298 -29.89 -1.74 -2.67
C GLU A 298 -30.91 -2.88 -2.84
N GLU A 299 -30.78 -3.71 -3.89
CA GLU A 299 -31.65 -4.89 -4.10
C GLU A 299 -31.47 -5.98 -3.03
N GLU A 300 -30.29 -6.13 -2.40
CA GLU A 300 -30.08 -7.10 -1.32
C GLU A 300 -30.63 -6.60 0.02
N GLU A 301 -30.46 -5.31 0.35
CA GLU A 301 -31.06 -4.72 1.57
C GLU A 301 -32.60 -4.82 1.55
N GLU A 302 -33.26 -4.65 0.40
CA GLU A 302 -34.72 -4.79 0.29
C GLU A 302 -35.23 -6.24 0.43
N ASN A 303 -34.39 -7.26 0.21
CA ASN A 303 -34.80 -8.66 0.33
C ASN A 303 -34.57 -9.26 1.73
N GLU A 304 -33.74 -8.65 2.58
CA GLU A 304 -33.50 -9.11 3.96
C GLU A 304 -34.63 -8.70 4.93
N ASP A 305 -35.43 -7.68 4.60
CA ASP A 305 -36.54 -7.18 5.43
C ASP A 305 -37.86 -7.98 5.29
N ASP A 306 -37.92 -8.96 4.38
CA ASP A 306 -39.14 -9.71 4.03
C ASP A 306 -39.22 -11.15 4.63
N GLU A 307 -38.26 -11.59 5.46
CA GLU A 307 -38.23 -12.95 6.06
C GLU A 307 -38.61 -13.05 7.56
N ASP A 308 -39.29 -12.05 8.14
CA ASP A 308 -39.66 -12.00 9.57
C ASP A 308 -41.17 -12.10 9.87
N ASP A 309 -41.95 -12.83 9.06
CA ASP A 309 -43.35 -13.16 9.35
C ASP A 309 -43.62 -14.65 9.06
N ASP A 310 -43.44 -15.51 10.07
CA ASP A 310 -44.30 -16.68 10.36
C ASP A 310 -43.60 -17.58 11.39
N ASP A 311 -43.85 -17.35 12.69
CA ASP A 311 -43.81 -18.40 13.72
C ASP A 311 -44.52 -17.89 15.00
N ASP A 312 -45.86 -17.80 14.93
CA ASP A 312 -46.73 -17.82 16.11
C ASP A 312 -47.78 -18.92 15.91
N ASP A 313 -47.32 -20.17 15.88
CA ASP A 313 -48.11 -21.36 16.22
C ASP A 313 -47.87 -21.65 17.72
N GLU A 314 -48.76 -21.17 18.60
CA GLU A 314 -49.06 -21.91 19.83
C GLU A 314 -50.58 -22.09 19.99
N ASP A 315 -50.94 -23.37 19.97
CA ASP A 315 -52.24 -23.99 20.18
C ASP A 315 -52.94 -23.61 21.51
N ASP A 316 -54.24 -23.86 21.48
CA ASP A 316 -55.09 -24.30 22.59
C ASP A 316 -55.36 -23.32 23.74
N ASP A 317 -56.60 -22.81 23.75
CA ASP A 317 -57.38 -22.88 24.99
C ASP A 317 -58.86 -23.19 24.72
N ASN A 318 -59.25 -24.38 25.20
CA ASN A 318 -60.63 -24.82 25.38
C ASN A 318 -61.43 -23.82 26.22
N ASN A 319 -62.64 -23.44 25.80
CA ASN A 319 -63.83 -23.54 26.66
C ASN A 319 -65.17 -23.18 25.99
N GLU A 320 -66.18 -23.96 26.40
CA GLU A 320 -67.64 -23.70 26.47
C GLU A 320 -68.40 -23.60 25.14
N ASP A 321 -69.44 -24.41 24.85
CA ASP A 321 -70.53 -24.98 25.68
C ASP A 321 -70.90 -26.44 25.34
#